data_AF-A0A7W7ZMM0-F1
#
_entry.id   AF-A0A7W7ZMM0-F1
#
_cell.length_a   1.000
_cell.length_b   1.000
_cell.length_c   1.000
_cell.angle_alpha   90.00
_cell.angle_beta   90.00
_cell.angle_gamma   90.00
#
_symmetry.space_group_name_H-M   'P 1'
#
loop_
_entity.id
_entity.type
_entity.pdbx_description
1 polymer ?
#
loop_
_entity_poly.entity_id
_entity_poly.type
_entity_poly.pdbx_seq_one_letter_code
_entity_poly.pdbx_strand_id
1 'polypeptide(L)'
;MAIDNVYDAIDKQYPKGDGITSGIMKVLDAGKALGKVSPPIYGFFAFLNSMSAKARQERAEAFVSQLVEDMVKVQDAMEKMRTDISEVQSATRLSLEYDTEEFDDKKRGRYLTVITSSITSETRINGLVSFIQDVEKLGERDLIGLKILNQVMNKNGDWNEQASPSYANPPKLHPNTFIQRAQELSLQMAMALTGKDGAGNTFSREEGLQICLRLQGFGLAEMISVSSREVPISNYAARLTTRGMMLLKLLGEDVPNWKQYFGPDGVL
;
A
#
# COMPACT_ATOMS: atom_id res chain seq x y z
N MET A 1 43.23 4.72 -10.53
CA MET A 1 41.97 4.02 -10.84
C MET A 1 40.86 4.94 -10.35
N ALA A 2 40.18 5.63 -11.26
CA ALA A 2 39.11 6.55 -10.92
C ALA A 2 37.86 5.73 -10.54
N ILE A 3 37.29 6.05 -9.37
CA ILE A 3 35.97 5.54 -8.97
C ILE A 3 34.96 6.32 -9.80
N ASP A 4 34.20 5.60 -10.64
CA ASP A 4 33.13 6.19 -11.44
C ASP A 4 32.18 6.97 -10.53
N ASN A 5 32.05 8.27 -10.81
CA ASN A 5 31.22 9.16 -10.03
C ASN A 5 29.75 8.89 -10.40
N VAL A 6 28.95 8.40 -9.45
CA VAL A 6 27.53 8.09 -9.63
C VAL A 6 26.75 9.29 -10.19
N TYR A 7 27.21 10.51 -9.90
CA TYR A 7 26.65 11.76 -10.44
C TYR A 7 26.72 11.84 -11.98
N ASP A 8 27.79 11.34 -12.61
CA ASP A 8 27.94 11.39 -14.07
C ASP A 8 27.02 10.40 -14.81
N ALA A 9 26.60 9.31 -14.14
CA ALA A 9 25.65 8.35 -14.68
C ALA A 9 24.21 8.89 -14.66
N ILE A 10 23.86 9.65 -13.62
CA ILE A 10 22.54 10.28 -13.46
C ILE A 10 22.40 11.46 -14.42
N ASP A 11 23.42 12.32 -14.53
CA ASP A 11 23.43 13.46 -15.46
C ASP A 11 23.40 13.01 -16.93
N LYS A 12 23.94 11.82 -17.26
CA LYS A 12 23.86 11.24 -18.63
C LYS A 12 22.48 10.67 -18.98
N GLN A 13 21.68 10.24 -18.01
CA GLN A 13 20.35 9.68 -18.27
C GLN A 13 19.26 10.75 -18.48
N TYR A 14 19.48 11.99 -18.02
CA TYR A 14 18.50 13.06 -18.09
C TYR A 14 19.14 14.38 -18.56
N PRO A 15 19.23 14.63 -19.88
CA PRO A 15 19.83 15.84 -20.42
C PRO A 15 19.03 17.09 -20.01
N LYS A 16 19.74 18.07 -19.44
CA LYS A 16 19.23 19.32 -18.87
C LYS A 16 18.40 20.14 -19.87
N GLY A 17 17.14 20.41 -19.52
CA GLY A 17 16.37 21.53 -20.04
C GLY A 17 16.53 22.74 -19.12
N ASP A 18 17.01 23.85 -19.66
CA ASP A 18 17.29 25.09 -18.92
C ASP A 18 16.03 25.64 -18.21
N GLY A 19 16.08 25.66 -16.88
CA GLY A 19 15.02 26.20 -16.01
C GLY A 19 15.02 25.63 -14.58
N ILE A 20 15.72 24.50 -14.37
CA ILE A 20 15.54 23.60 -13.21
C ILE A 20 16.42 23.96 -11.99
N THR A 21 17.38 24.89 -12.12
CA THR A 21 18.43 25.10 -11.10
C THR A 21 17.98 25.78 -9.80
N SER A 22 16.82 26.45 -9.75
CA SER A 22 16.40 27.19 -8.53
C SER A 22 15.65 26.36 -7.48
N GLY A 23 14.93 25.31 -7.88
CA GLY A 23 14.23 24.39 -6.98
C GLY A 23 15.16 23.38 -6.31
N ILE A 24 16.09 22.84 -7.11
CA ILE A 24 17.14 21.89 -6.67
C ILE A 24 17.96 22.46 -5.51
N MET A 25 18.41 23.72 -5.58
CA MET A 25 19.24 24.30 -4.51
C MET A 25 18.46 24.59 -3.23
N LYS A 26 17.19 25.04 -3.30
CA LYS A 26 16.43 25.41 -2.08
C LYS A 26 16.12 24.23 -1.17
N VAL A 27 15.77 23.08 -1.72
CA VAL A 27 15.49 21.86 -0.92
C VAL A 27 16.80 21.21 -0.45
N LEU A 28 17.85 21.25 -1.27
CA LEU A 28 19.18 20.77 -0.87
C LEU A 28 19.84 21.64 0.22
N ASP A 29 19.61 22.96 0.21
CA ASP A 29 20.11 23.88 1.23
C ASP A 29 19.36 23.71 2.56
N ALA A 30 18.04 23.44 2.52
CA ALA A 30 17.27 23.08 3.71
C ALA A 30 17.74 21.75 4.32
N GLY A 31 18.03 20.74 3.49
CA GLY A 31 18.55 19.45 3.93
C GLY A 31 20.00 19.49 4.43
N LYS A 32 20.86 20.32 3.80
CA LYS A 32 22.24 20.56 4.28
C LYS A 32 22.28 21.33 5.59
N ALA A 33 21.37 22.29 5.80
CA ALA A 33 21.24 23.02 7.06
C ALA A 33 20.85 22.11 8.24
N LEU A 34 20.23 20.95 7.97
CA LEU A 34 19.84 19.95 8.97
C LEU A 34 20.91 18.87 9.25
N GLY A 35 22.05 18.90 8.54
CA GLY A 35 23.26 18.14 8.90
C GLY A 35 23.15 16.60 8.91
N LYS A 36 22.08 16.00 8.40
CA LYS A 36 21.76 14.57 8.61
C LYS A 36 21.26 13.79 7.38
N VAL A 37 21.59 14.19 6.16
CA VAL A 37 21.05 13.50 4.96
C VAL A 37 22.09 12.54 4.37
N SER A 38 21.77 11.25 4.26
CA SER A 38 22.68 10.20 3.75
C SER A 38 22.70 10.11 2.21
N PRO A 39 23.76 9.53 1.58
CA PRO A 39 23.92 9.45 0.12
C PRO A 39 22.71 8.96 -0.71
N PRO A 40 21.95 7.93 -0.27
CA PRO A 40 20.75 7.45 -1.00
C PRO A 40 19.63 8.49 -1.05
N ILE A 41 19.51 9.30 0.00
CA ILE A 41 18.47 10.32 0.15
C ILE A 41 18.71 11.49 -0.83
N TYR A 42 19.97 11.83 -1.10
CA TYR A 42 20.32 12.85 -2.11
C TYR A 42 19.87 12.47 -3.52
N GLY A 43 20.04 11.20 -3.92
CA GLY A 43 19.61 10.72 -5.23
C GLY A 43 18.09 10.81 -5.41
N PHE A 44 17.34 10.54 -4.34
CA PHE A 44 15.89 10.65 -4.33
C PHE A 44 15.40 12.10 -4.47
N PHE A 45 15.94 13.04 -3.69
CA PHE A 45 15.56 14.45 -3.79
C PHE A 45 15.97 15.10 -5.12
N ALA A 46 17.10 14.69 -5.71
CA ALA A 46 17.50 15.15 -7.03
C ALA A 46 16.50 14.69 -8.12
N PHE A 47 16.03 13.44 -8.03
CA PHE A 47 14.99 12.90 -8.91
C PHE A 47 13.66 13.67 -8.80
N LEU A 48 13.20 14.00 -7.58
CA LEU A 48 11.94 14.73 -7.40
C LEU A 48 11.94 16.12 -8.04
N ASN A 49 13.10 16.78 -8.11
CA ASN A 49 13.23 18.12 -8.65
C ASN A 49 13.28 18.20 -10.18
N SER A 50 13.37 17.08 -10.91
CA SER A 50 13.64 17.08 -12.35
C SER A 50 12.40 17.12 -13.26
N MET A 51 11.20 17.45 -12.78
CA MET A 51 9.92 17.26 -13.52
C MET A 51 9.15 18.57 -13.84
N SER A 52 8.42 18.66 -14.97
CA SER A 52 7.94 19.93 -15.58
C SER A 52 6.53 19.95 -16.23
N ALA A 53 6.08 21.19 -16.55
CA ALA A 53 4.91 21.72 -17.30
C ALA A 53 3.87 22.46 -16.44
N LYS A 54 3.88 23.80 -16.45
CA LYS A 54 3.18 24.76 -15.55
C LYS A 54 1.98 24.27 -14.69
N ALA A 55 0.90 23.71 -15.26
CA ALA A 55 -0.24 23.20 -14.47
C ALA A 55 0.00 21.80 -13.87
N ARG A 56 0.67 20.91 -14.61
CA ARG A 56 1.19 19.65 -14.08
C ARG A 56 2.32 19.89 -13.09
N GLN A 57 3.05 20.99 -13.26
CA GLN A 57 4.15 21.42 -12.41
C GLN A 57 3.62 21.89 -11.06
N GLU A 58 2.59 22.73 -10.98
CA GLU A 58 1.99 23.10 -9.68
C GLU A 58 1.49 21.88 -8.90
N ARG A 59 0.88 20.90 -9.58
CA ARG A 59 0.42 19.67 -8.92
C ARG A 59 1.57 18.73 -8.54
N ALA A 60 2.54 18.58 -9.42
CA ALA A 60 3.75 17.83 -9.13
C ALA A 60 4.53 18.46 -7.97
N GLU A 61 4.60 19.78 -7.92
CA GLU A 61 5.19 20.53 -6.81
C GLU A 61 4.41 20.28 -5.51
N ALA A 62 3.07 20.22 -5.54
CA ALA A 62 2.28 19.87 -4.36
C ALA A 62 2.51 18.42 -3.90
N PHE A 63 2.52 17.47 -4.83
CA PHE A 63 2.84 16.06 -4.54
C PHE A 63 4.23 15.92 -3.93
N VAL A 64 5.23 16.51 -4.59
CA VAL A 64 6.63 16.48 -4.18
C VAL A 64 6.81 17.18 -2.84
N SER A 65 6.18 18.33 -2.62
CA SER A 65 6.27 19.06 -1.34
C SER A 65 5.74 18.22 -0.18
N GLN A 66 4.57 17.59 -0.36
CA GLN A 66 4.00 16.71 0.65
C GLN A 66 4.88 15.48 0.88
N LEU A 67 5.39 14.89 -0.20
CA LEU A 67 6.29 13.75 -0.12
C LEU A 67 7.58 14.11 0.63
N VAL A 68 8.18 15.28 0.33
CA VAL A 68 9.38 15.78 1.01
C VAL A 68 9.10 15.97 2.50
N GLU A 69 7.98 16.59 2.86
CA GLU A 69 7.59 16.77 4.26
C GLU A 69 7.46 15.42 4.99
N ASP A 70 6.83 14.44 4.35
CA ASP A 70 6.66 13.10 4.93
C ASP A 70 8.00 12.34 4.97
N MET A 71 8.87 12.51 3.97
CA MET A 71 10.23 11.96 3.95
C MET A 71 11.09 12.50 5.09
N VAL A 72 10.98 13.79 5.41
CA VAL A 72 11.69 14.39 6.56
C VAL A 72 11.27 13.73 7.86
N LYS A 73 9.97 13.40 8.02
CA LYS A 73 9.46 12.69 9.21
C LYS A 73 10.01 11.25 9.32
N VAL A 74 10.33 10.63 8.18
CA VAL A 74 10.79 9.22 8.12
C VAL A 74 12.27 9.08 7.75
N GLN A 75 13.05 10.16 7.84
CA GLN A 75 14.43 10.22 7.40
C GLN A 75 15.33 9.18 8.11
N ASP A 76 15.14 9.00 9.42
CA ASP A 76 15.87 7.99 10.20
C ASP A 76 15.50 6.55 9.79
N ALA A 77 14.30 6.35 9.24
CA ALA A 77 13.84 5.05 8.73
C ALA A 77 14.40 4.75 7.33
N MET A 78 14.70 5.77 6.51
CA MET A 78 15.31 5.56 5.19
C MET A 78 16.65 4.83 5.24
N GLU A 79 17.45 5.06 6.28
CA GLU A 79 18.74 4.36 6.46
C GLU A 79 18.57 2.87 6.78
N LYS A 80 17.42 2.51 7.36
CA LYS A 80 17.07 1.14 7.76
C LYS A 80 16.03 0.51 6.85
N MET A 81 15.65 1.20 5.78
CA MET A 81 14.64 0.76 4.84
C MET A 81 15.05 -0.57 4.23
N ARG A 82 14.13 -1.53 4.24
CA ARG A 82 14.33 -2.86 3.65
C ARG A 82 13.87 -2.96 2.21
N THR A 83 12.99 -2.06 1.79
CA THR A 83 12.51 -1.93 0.41
C THR A 83 13.62 -1.35 -0.46
N ASP A 84 13.73 -1.83 -1.70
CA ASP A 84 14.74 -1.33 -2.64
C ASP A 84 14.44 0.13 -3.03
N ILE A 85 15.46 1.00 -2.99
CA ILE A 85 15.32 2.41 -3.36
C ILE A 85 14.86 2.59 -4.81
N SER A 86 15.23 1.67 -5.71
CA SER A 86 14.79 1.69 -7.10
C SER A 86 13.30 1.37 -7.25
N GLU A 87 12.74 0.52 -6.38
CA GLU A 87 11.29 0.29 -6.31
C GLU A 87 10.56 1.54 -5.79
N VAL A 88 11.10 2.20 -4.76
CA VAL A 88 10.54 3.43 -4.20
C VAL A 88 10.54 4.56 -5.22
N GLN A 89 11.64 4.77 -5.94
CA GLN A 89 11.73 5.75 -7.03
C GLN A 89 10.72 5.45 -8.14
N SER A 90 10.61 4.18 -8.56
CA SER A 90 9.70 3.77 -9.62
C SER A 90 8.23 3.94 -9.21
N ALA A 91 7.89 3.58 -7.97
CA ALA A 91 6.56 3.77 -7.40
C ALA A 91 6.19 5.26 -7.28
N THR A 92 7.16 6.09 -6.90
CA THR A 92 7.00 7.55 -6.81
C THR A 92 6.74 8.15 -8.18
N ARG A 93 7.53 7.75 -9.19
CA ARG A 93 7.34 8.20 -10.58
C ARG A 93 5.94 7.89 -11.10
N LEU A 94 5.50 6.64 -10.89
CA LEU A 94 4.20 6.19 -11.35
C LEU A 94 3.06 6.89 -10.61
N SER A 95 3.19 7.07 -9.30
CA SER A 95 2.20 7.79 -8.48
C SER A 95 2.03 9.22 -8.94
N LEU A 96 3.12 9.88 -9.30
CA LEU A 96 3.08 11.23 -9.83
C LEU A 96 2.41 11.27 -11.20
N GLU A 97 2.70 10.31 -12.08
CA GLU A 97 2.05 10.22 -13.39
C GLU A 97 0.53 10.13 -13.23
N TYR A 98 0.03 9.20 -12.40
CA TYR A 98 -1.39 9.09 -12.08
C TYR A 98 -1.96 10.34 -11.42
N ASP A 99 -1.23 10.97 -10.49
CA ASP A 99 -1.65 12.24 -9.91
C ASP A 99 -1.78 13.32 -11.00
N THR A 100 -0.82 13.45 -11.91
CA THR A 100 -0.92 14.47 -12.97
C THR A 100 -2.03 14.22 -14.00
N GLU A 101 -2.55 13.00 -14.08
CA GLU A 101 -3.58 12.59 -15.04
C GLU A 101 -5.00 12.62 -14.45
N GLU A 102 -5.22 12.05 -13.27
CA GLU A 102 -6.57 11.84 -12.72
C GLU A 102 -7.11 12.98 -11.86
N PHE A 103 -6.24 13.84 -11.32
CA PHE A 103 -6.66 14.95 -10.45
C PHE A 103 -7.40 14.54 -9.14
N ASP A 104 -7.16 13.32 -8.62
CA ASP A 104 -7.79 12.82 -7.39
C ASP A 104 -6.90 12.98 -6.14
N ASP A 105 -7.28 13.90 -5.25
CA ASP A 105 -6.55 14.19 -4.02
C ASP A 105 -6.60 13.05 -2.98
N LYS A 106 -7.65 12.22 -2.98
CA LYS A 106 -7.73 11.06 -2.07
C LYS A 106 -6.75 9.99 -2.50
N LYS A 107 -6.66 9.73 -3.81
CA LYS A 107 -5.66 8.81 -4.37
C LYS A 107 -4.24 9.32 -4.15
N ARG A 108 -4.00 10.62 -4.33
CA ARG A 108 -2.72 11.25 -3.95
C ARG A 108 -2.29 10.89 -2.54
N GLY A 109 -3.18 11.09 -1.57
CA GLY A 109 -2.91 10.76 -0.17
C GLY A 109 -2.54 9.29 0.01
N ARG A 110 -3.24 8.38 -0.67
CA ARG A 110 -2.93 6.94 -0.61
C ARG A 110 -1.58 6.60 -1.21
N TYR A 111 -1.21 7.20 -2.34
CA TYR A 111 0.12 6.99 -2.94
C TYR A 111 1.23 7.39 -1.97
N LEU A 112 1.09 8.56 -1.37
CA LEU A 112 2.04 9.06 -0.38
C LEU A 112 2.10 8.14 0.84
N THR A 113 0.96 7.67 1.36
CA THR A 113 0.93 6.71 2.47
C THR A 113 1.61 5.39 2.10
N VAL A 114 1.36 4.85 0.90
CA VAL A 114 2.00 3.60 0.45
C VAL A 114 3.51 3.76 0.33
N ILE A 115 3.98 4.86 -0.26
CA ILE A 115 5.41 5.13 -0.41
C ILE A 115 6.07 5.31 0.97
N THR A 116 5.52 6.16 1.83
CA THR A 116 6.06 6.44 3.17
C THR A 116 6.02 5.22 4.09
N SER A 117 4.93 4.44 4.05
CA SER A 117 4.82 3.17 4.78
C SER A 117 5.80 2.13 4.26
N SER A 118 6.12 2.15 2.97
CA SER A 118 7.11 1.22 2.41
C SER A 118 8.54 1.48 2.89
N ILE A 119 8.83 2.74 3.23
CA ILE A 119 10.12 3.18 3.74
C ILE A 119 10.26 2.86 5.23
N THR A 120 9.17 3.02 5.98
CA THR A 120 9.13 2.76 7.42
C THR A 120 8.86 1.31 7.80
N SER A 121 8.49 0.47 6.82
CA SER A 121 8.16 -0.94 7.05
C SER A 121 9.36 -1.75 7.57
N GLU A 122 9.12 -2.50 8.65
CA GLU A 122 10.06 -3.49 9.19
C GLU A 122 10.13 -4.77 8.33
N THR A 123 9.16 -4.95 7.42
CA THR A 123 9.10 -6.06 6.46
C THR A 123 9.51 -5.56 5.09
N ARG A 124 10.40 -6.29 4.40
CA ARG A 124 10.73 -6.02 3.00
C ARG A 124 9.48 -6.12 2.12
N ILE A 125 9.24 -5.08 1.35
CA ILE A 125 8.17 -5.06 0.34
C ILE A 125 8.80 -5.35 -1.01
N ASN A 126 8.20 -6.29 -1.74
CA ASN A 126 8.57 -6.61 -3.11
C ASN A 126 7.41 -6.20 -4.02
N GLY A 127 7.72 -5.53 -5.13
CA GLY A 127 6.73 -5.10 -6.10
C GLY A 127 5.89 -3.89 -5.65
N LEU A 128 6.51 -2.90 -4.99
CA LEU A 128 5.84 -1.67 -4.55
C LEU A 128 5.05 -0.97 -5.67
N VAL A 129 5.60 -0.94 -6.88
CA VAL A 129 4.95 -0.37 -8.08
C VAL A 129 3.58 -1.01 -8.35
N SER A 130 3.47 -2.33 -8.14
CA SER A 130 2.21 -3.04 -8.36
C SER A 130 1.14 -2.65 -7.33
N PHE A 131 1.54 -2.28 -6.11
CA PHE A 131 0.60 -1.76 -5.11
C PHE A 131 0.10 -0.35 -5.46
N ILE A 132 0.95 0.51 -6.05
CA ILE A 132 0.51 1.80 -6.58
C ILE A 132 -0.52 1.61 -7.71
N GLN A 133 -0.27 0.68 -8.62
CA GLN A 133 -1.23 0.33 -9.69
C GLN A 133 -2.55 -0.21 -9.15
N ASP A 134 -2.51 -1.00 -8.07
CA ASP A 134 -3.72 -1.48 -7.42
C ASP A 134 -4.49 -0.31 -6.79
N VAL A 135 -3.82 0.58 -6.05
CA VAL A 135 -4.46 1.78 -5.45
C VAL A 135 -5.13 2.65 -6.53
N GLU A 136 -4.51 2.78 -7.70
CA GLU A 136 -5.10 3.51 -8.82
C GLU A 136 -6.37 2.84 -9.35
N LYS A 137 -6.37 1.52 -9.48
CA LYS A 137 -7.50 0.78 -10.09
C LYS A 137 -8.63 0.46 -9.11
N LEU A 138 -8.34 0.46 -7.82
CA LEU A 138 -9.31 0.18 -6.77
C LEU A 138 -10.19 1.41 -6.50
N GLY A 139 -11.50 1.19 -6.47
CA GLY A 139 -12.45 2.22 -6.04
C GLY A 139 -12.56 2.31 -4.51
N GLU A 140 -13.23 3.35 -4.03
CA GLU A 140 -13.56 3.51 -2.60
C GLU A 140 -14.29 2.28 -2.02
N ARG A 141 -15.25 1.73 -2.78
CA ARG A 141 -16.01 0.55 -2.36
C ARG A 141 -15.12 -0.69 -2.20
N ASP A 142 -14.13 -0.86 -3.08
CA ASP A 142 -13.18 -1.97 -3.01
C ASP A 142 -12.30 -1.84 -1.76
N LEU A 143 -11.81 -0.63 -1.47
CA LEU A 143 -10.99 -0.35 -0.29
C LEU A 143 -11.77 -0.52 1.01
N ILE A 144 -13.03 -0.07 1.06
CA ILE A 144 -13.93 -0.35 2.19
C ILE A 144 -14.08 -1.87 2.38
N GLY A 145 -14.32 -2.61 1.29
CA GLY A 145 -14.44 -4.06 1.37
C GLY A 145 -13.17 -4.74 1.88
N LEU A 146 -12.01 -4.26 1.45
CA LEU A 146 -10.71 -4.77 1.91
C LEU A 146 -10.52 -4.56 3.42
N LYS A 147 -10.87 -3.38 3.94
CA LYS A 147 -10.79 -3.07 5.38
C LYS A 147 -11.73 -3.95 6.21
N ILE A 148 -12.95 -4.16 5.73
CA ILE A 148 -13.94 -4.99 6.42
C ILE A 148 -13.51 -6.46 6.43
N LEU A 149 -12.94 -6.94 5.32
CA LEU A 149 -12.34 -8.28 5.28
C LEU A 149 -11.24 -8.41 6.34
N ASN A 150 -10.39 -7.41 6.54
CA ASN A 150 -9.41 -7.42 7.62
C ASN A 150 -10.07 -7.50 9.00
N GLN A 151 -11.04 -6.63 9.26
CA GLN A 151 -11.71 -6.53 10.55
C GLN A 151 -12.46 -7.83 10.93
N VAL A 152 -13.12 -8.47 9.97
CA VAL A 152 -13.97 -9.63 10.23
C VAL A 152 -13.20 -10.94 10.09
N MET A 153 -12.37 -11.06 9.07
CA MET A 153 -11.74 -12.33 8.69
C MET A 153 -10.31 -12.50 9.24
N ASN A 154 -9.73 -11.46 9.82
CA ASN A 154 -8.40 -11.50 10.45
C ASN A 154 -8.49 -10.92 11.88
N LYS A 155 -9.20 -11.60 12.79
CA LYS A 155 -9.41 -11.10 14.15
C LYS A 155 -8.20 -11.39 15.05
N ASN A 156 -7.97 -10.53 16.03
CA ASN A 156 -7.00 -10.80 17.09
C ASN A 156 -7.43 -12.05 17.89
N GLY A 157 -6.50 -12.99 18.09
CA GLY A 157 -6.77 -14.26 18.77
C GLY A 157 -7.19 -15.41 17.86
N ASP A 158 -7.32 -15.17 16.55
CA ASP A 158 -7.55 -16.24 15.56
C ASP A 158 -6.40 -17.26 15.54
N TRP A 159 -5.20 -16.76 15.81
CA TRP A 159 -3.99 -17.54 15.93
C TRP A 159 -3.74 -17.81 17.40
N ASN A 160 -4.31 -18.91 17.91
CA ASN A 160 -3.84 -19.46 19.18
C ASN A 160 -2.39 -19.90 18.98
N GLU A 161 -1.48 -19.47 19.85
CA GLU A 161 -0.11 -19.99 19.92
C GLU A 161 -0.18 -21.49 20.22
N GLN A 162 -0.43 -22.30 19.20
CA GLN A 162 -0.32 -23.74 19.32
C GLN A 162 1.14 -24.01 19.62
N ALA A 163 1.40 -24.52 20.82
CA ALA A 163 2.69 -25.06 21.20
C ALA A 163 3.16 -25.95 20.06
N SER A 164 4.29 -25.59 19.47
CA SER A 164 4.91 -26.33 18.36
C SER A 164 4.94 -27.84 18.67
N PRO A 165 4.74 -28.68 17.65
CA PRO A 165 5.96 -29.13 17.00
C PRO A 165 5.93 -29.03 15.47
N SER A 166 7.12 -28.70 14.97
CA SER A 166 7.71 -29.18 13.73
C SER A 166 7.13 -28.67 12.42
N TYR A 167 7.89 -27.77 11.78
CA TYR A 167 8.42 -27.78 10.39
C TYR A 167 7.60 -28.32 9.20
N ALA A 168 6.39 -28.84 9.39
CA ALA A 168 5.66 -29.62 8.40
C ALA A 168 4.29 -29.00 8.05
N ASN A 169 3.66 -28.25 8.96
CA ASN A 169 2.43 -27.52 8.66
C ASN A 169 2.42 -26.20 9.43
N PRO A 170 2.65 -25.05 8.77
CA PRO A 170 2.38 -23.77 9.43
C PRO A 170 0.93 -23.78 9.91
N PRO A 171 0.63 -23.22 11.11
CA PRO A 171 -0.73 -23.13 11.58
C PRO A 171 -1.57 -22.47 10.47
N LYS A 172 -2.68 -23.10 10.10
CA LYS A 172 -3.62 -22.55 9.12
C LYS A 172 -4.96 -22.43 9.82
N LEU A 173 -5.51 -21.23 9.81
CA LEU A 173 -6.91 -21.00 10.21
C LEU A 173 -7.81 -21.97 9.44
N HIS A 174 -8.61 -22.74 10.20
CA HIS A 174 -9.51 -23.71 9.59
C HIS A 174 -10.55 -22.99 8.72
N PRO A 175 -10.84 -23.45 7.48
CA PRO A 175 -11.78 -22.79 6.57
C PRO A 175 -13.15 -22.48 7.19
N ASN A 176 -13.65 -23.37 8.06
CA ASN A 176 -14.92 -23.18 8.78
C ASN A 176 -14.99 -21.89 9.60
N THR A 177 -13.85 -21.39 10.11
CA THR A 177 -13.83 -20.12 10.86
C THR A 177 -14.34 -18.97 10.01
N PHE A 178 -13.97 -18.94 8.73
CA PHE A 178 -14.41 -17.89 7.81
C PHE A 178 -15.87 -18.08 7.36
N ILE A 179 -16.30 -19.32 7.15
CA ILE A 179 -17.68 -19.64 6.79
C ILE A 179 -18.64 -19.19 7.92
N GLN A 180 -18.28 -19.43 9.17
CA GLN A 180 -19.06 -18.99 10.33
C GLN A 180 -19.19 -17.46 10.43
N ARG A 181 -18.22 -16.70 9.90
CA ARG A 181 -18.21 -15.23 9.91
C ARG A 181 -18.83 -14.59 8.67
N ALA A 182 -19.28 -15.39 7.71
CA ALA A 182 -19.78 -14.88 6.43
C ALA A 182 -21.01 -13.96 6.59
N GLN A 183 -21.87 -14.22 7.59
CA GLN A 183 -22.99 -13.33 7.94
C GLN A 183 -22.51 -12.01 8.54
N GLU A 184 -21.54 -12.06 9.46
CA GLU A 184 -20.94 -10.86 10.05
C GLU A 184 -20.28 -9.99 8.97
N LEU A 185 -19.54 -10.60 8.05
CA LEU A 185 -18.95 -9.92 6.89
C LEU A 185 -20.02 -9.19 6.08
N SER A 186 -21.10 -9.90 5.75
CA SER A 186 -22.18 -9.33 4.94
C SER A 186 -22.86 -8.14 5.62
N LEU A 187 -23.05 -8.22 6.94
CA LEU A 187 -23.63 -7.15 7.74
C LEU A 187 -22.71 -5.93 7.81
N GLN A 188 -21.43 -6.12 8.14
CA GLN A 188 -20.46 -5.04 8.24
C GLN A 188 -20.24 -4.35 6.89
N MET A 189 -20.19 -5.12 5.80
CA MET A 189 -20.13 -4.60 4.43
C MET A 189 -21.32 -3.69 4.11
N ALA A 190 -22.53 -4.13 4.46
CA ALA A 190 -23.75 -3.36 4.25
C ALA A 190 -23.77 -2.07 5.09
N MET A 191 -23.36 -2.14 6.35
CA MET A 191 -23.29 -0.99 7.26
C MET A 191 -22.30 0.06 6.74
N ALA A 192 -21.08 -0.36 6.36
CA ALA A 192 -20.04 0.56 5.92
C ALA A 192 -20.34 1.23 4.57
N LEU A 193 -21.04 0.54 3.65
CA LEU A 193 -21.32 1.06 2.32
C LEU A 193 -22.60 1.91 2.24
N THR A 194 -23.52 1.76 3.18
CA THR A 194 -24.80 2.51 3.17
C THR A 194 -24.99 3.46 4.34
N GLY A 195 -24.18 3.34 5.39
CA GLY A 195 -24.28 4.14 6.61
C GLY A 195 -25.59 3.95 7.37
N LYS A 196 -26.32 2.85 7.12
CA LYS A 196 -27.64 2.58 7.72
C LYS A 196 -27.71 1.19 8.35
N ASP A 197 -28.14 1.17 9.60
CA ASP A 197 -28.41 -0.07 10.33
C ASP A 197 -29.83 -0.57 9.99
N GLY A 198 -29.90 -1.59 9.13
CA GLY A 198 -31.08 -2.45 8.96
C GLY A 198 -32.21 -1.92 8.08
N ALA A 199 -32.93 -0.86 8.47
CA ALA A 199 -34.30 -0.62 7.98
C ALA A 199 -34.43 0.20 6.67
N GLY A 200 -33.33 0.69 6.10
CA GLY A 200 -33.33 1.46 4.85
C GLY A 200 -32.14 1.12 3.95
N ASN A 201 -31.61 -0.08 4.13
CA ASN A 201 -30.37 -0.54 3.51
C ASN A 201 -30.70 -1.13 2.13
N THR A 202 -30.34 -0.40 1.07
CA THR A 202 -30.50 -0.87 -0.33
C THR A 202 -29.36 -1.78 -0.78
N PHE A 203 -28.42 -2.11 0.13
CA PHE A 203 -27.28 -2.94 -0.19
C PHE A 203 -27.71 -4.36 -0.55
N SER A 204 -27.40 -4.79 -1.76
CA SER A 204 -27.67 -6.16 -2.18
C SER A 204 -26.53 -7.09 -1.80
N ARG A 205 -26.84 -8.36 -1.56
CA ARG A 205 -25.82 -9.38 -1.27
C ARG A 205 -24.90 -9.59 -2.47
N GLU A 206 -25.41 -9.35 -3.67
CA GLU A 206 -24.70 -9.41 -4.94
C GLU A 206 -23.64 -8.30 -5.04
N GLU A 207 -23.91 -7.10 -4.50
CA GLU A 207 -22.93 -6.02 -4.45
C GLU A 207 -21.72 -6.41 -3.57
N GLY A 208 -21.97 -7.03 -2.42
CA GLY A 208 -20.90 -7.53 -1.54
C GLY A 208 -20.06 -8.63 -2.19
N LEU A 209 -20.71 -9.56 -2.89
CA LEU A 209 -20.03 -10.59 -3.67
C LEU A 209 -19.20 -9.99 -4.81
N GLN A 210 -19.72 -9.00 -5.54
CA GLN A 210 -18.98 -8.34 -6.63
C GLN A 210 -17.72 -7.65 -6.14
N ILE A 211 -17.76 -6.99 -4.98
CA ILE A 211 -16.57 -6.40 -4.34
C ILE A 211 -15.55 -7.50 -4.02
N CYS A 212 -15.98 -8.62 -3.42
CA CYS A 212 -15.08 -9.73 -3.10
C CYS A 212 -14.45 -10.35 -4.36
N LEU A 213 -15.23 -10.51 -5.44
CA LEU A 213 -14.74 -11.02 -6.73
C LEU A 213 -13.77 -10.05 -7.39
N ARG A 214 -14.02 -8.74 -7.33
CA ARG A 214 -13.07 -7.73 -7.81
C ARG A 214 -11.76 -7.82 -7.04
N LEU A 215 -11.82 -7.83 -5.70
CA LEU A 215 -10.64 -7.97 -4.85
C LEU A 215 -9.88 -9.29 -5.12
N GLN A 216 -10.58 -10.38 -5.44
CA GLN A 216 -9.96 -11.62 -5.91
C GLN A 216 -9.25 -11.46 -7.26
N GLY A 217 -9.83 -10.70 -8.20
CA GLY A 217 -9.20 -10.36 -9.47
C GLY A 217 -7.87 -9.60 -9.33
N PHE A 218 -7.73 -8.79 -8.28
CA PHE A 218 -6.46 -8.13 -7.90
C PHE A 218 -5.54 -9.02 -7.06
N GLY A 219 -5.97 -10.24 -6.72
CA GLY A 219 -5.24 -11.14 -5.84
C GLY A 219 -5.16 -10.66 -4.39
N LEU A 220 -6.05 -9.77 -3.95
CA LEU A 220 -6.09 -9.18 -2.60
C LEU A 220 -6.99 -9.99 -1.65
N ALA A 221 -7.94 -10.73 -2.20
CA ALA A 221 -8.83 -11.62 -1.46
C ALA A 221 -8.95 -12.98 -2.17
N GLU A 222 -9.39 -13.99 -1.43
CA GLU A 222 -9.66 -15.32 -1.94
C GLU A 222 -11.06 -15.75 -1.50
N MET A 223 -11.89 -16.13 -2.46
CA MET A 223 -13.22 -16.67 -2.20
C MET A 223 -13.11 -18.08 -1.61
N ILE A 224 -13.88 -18.33 -0.55
CA ILE A 224 -13.90 -19.61 0.14
C ILE A 224 -15.06 -20.42 -0.40
N SER A 225 -14.76 -21.61 -0.92
CA SER A 225 -15.78 -22.54 -1.40
C SER A 225 -16.61 -23.05 -0.21
N VAL A 226 -17.89 -22.73 -0.21
CA VAL A 226 -18.85 -23.34 0.71
C VAL A 226 -19.23 -24.71 0.13
N SER A 227 -19.09 -25.76 0.92
CA SER A 227 -19.44 -27.13 0.51
C SER A 227 -20.89 -27.19 0.01
N SER A 228 -21.12 -27.88 -1.11
CA SER A 228 -22.46 -28.03 -1.72
C SER A 228 -23.47 -28.80 -0.87
N ARG A 229 -23.03 -29.37 0.26
CA ARG A 229 -23.85 -30.15 1.20
C ARG A 229 -24.45 -29.32 2.32
N GLU A 230 -24.04 -28.06 2.49
CA GLU A 230 -24.55 -27.17 3.54
C GLU A 230 -25.40 -26.06 2.92
N VAL A 231 -26.50 -25.70 3.60
CA VAL A 231 -27.27 -24.50 3.22
C VAL A 231 -26.36 -23.29 3.49
N PRO A 232 -26.08 -22.44 2.49
CA PRO A 232 -25.16 -21.32 2.68
C PRO A 232 -25.66 -20.39 3.79
N ILE A 233 -24.87 -20.24 4.85
CA ILE A 233 -25.14 -19.31 5.96
C ILE A 233 -25.13 -17.85 5.43
N SER A 234 -24.34 -17.60 4.38
CA SER A 234 -24.35 -16.40 3.52
C SER A 234 -24.05 -16.81 2.06
N ASN A 235 -24.36 -15.93 1.11
CA ASN A 235 -24.11 -16.14 -0.33
C ASN A 235 -22.62 -16.03 -0.71
N TYR A 236 -21.78 -15.48 0.17
CA TYR A 236 -20.36 -15.33 -0.09
C TYR A 236 -19.53 -15.34 1.20
N ALA A 237 -18.31 -15.86 1.08
CA ALA A 237 -17.28 -15.79 2.09
C ALA A 237 -15.94 -15.60 1.38
N ALA A 238 -15.13 -14.64 1.84
CA ALA A 238 -13.80 -14.39 1.31
C ALA A 238 -12.84 -14.15 2.47
N ARG A 239 -11.55 -14.41 2.26
CA ARG A 239 -10.47 -14.04 3.19
C ARG A 239 -9.44 -13.18 2.49
N LEU A 240 -8.66 -12.42 3.26
CA LEU A 240 -7.52 -11.69 2.71
C LEU A 240 -6.41 -12.64 2.26
N THR A 241 -5.75 -12.28 1.17
CA THR A 241 -4.44 -12.86 0.82
C THR A 241 -3.32 -12.10 1.53
N THR A 242 -2.10 -12.64 1.50
CA THR A 242 -0.91 -11.92 1.97
C THR A 242 -0.69 -10.61 1.21
N ARG A 243 -0.95 -10.58 -0.10
CA ARG A 243 -0.93 -9.33 -0.87
C ARG A 243 -1.96 -8.31 -0.35
N GLY A 244 -3.19 -8.74 -0.07
CA GLY A 244 -4.24 -7.88 0.49
C GLY A 244 -3.87 -7.29 1.85
N MET A 245 -3.31 -8.12 2.74
CA MET A 245 -2.80 -7.67 4.04
C MET A 245 -1.63 -6.69 3.92
N MET A 246 -0.70 -6.93 2.99
CA MET A 246 0.41 -6.03 2.71
C MET A 246 -0.09 -4.67 2.22
N LEU A 247 -1.05 -4.65 1.29
CA LEU A 247 -1.64 -3.39 0.79
C LEU A 247 -2.32 -2.61 1.92
N LEU A 248 -3.08 -3.28 2.80
CA LEU A 248 -3.70 -2.63 3.96
C LEU A 248 -2.65 -2.01 4.88
N LYS A 249 -1.58 -2.74 5.17
CA LYS A 249 -0.47 -2.24 6.01
C LYS A 249 0.19 -1.02 5.37
N LEU A 250 0.41 -1.05 4.05
CA LEU A 250 0.95 0.06 3.27
C LEU A 250 0.02 1.27 3.23
N LEU A 251 -1.30 1.07 3.31
CA LEU A 251 -2.29 2.14 3.44
C LEU A 251 -2.41 2.70 4.86
N GLY A 252 -1.56 2.23 5.80
CA GLY A 252 -1.56 2.67 7.19
C GLY A 252 -2.63 2.01 8.07
N GLU A 253 -3.29 0.97 7.58
CA GLU A 253 -4.28 0.23 8.37
C GLU A 253 -3.59 -0.71 9.36
N ASP A 254 -4.23 -0.92 10.51
CA ASP A 254 -3.79 -1.95 11.44
C ASP A 254 -4.14 -3.34 10.88
N VAL A 255 -3.15 -4.23 10.84
CA VAL A 255 -3.30 -5.58 10.32
C VAL A 255 -2.99 -6.56 11.45
N PRO A 256 -4.02 -7.12 12.10
CA PRO A 256 -3.88 -8.16 13.10
C PRO A 256 -3.02 -9.32 12.61
N ASN A 257 -2.36 -9.99 13.55
CA ASN A 257 -1.60 -11.22 13.26
C ASN A 257 -0.47 -11.03 12.22
N TRP A 258 0.01 -9.80 11.97
CA TRP A 258 1.06 -9.49 10.98
C TRP A 258 2.24 -10.46 11.01
N LYS A 259 2.75 -10.75 12.21
CA LYS A 259 3.91 -11.61 12.45
C LYS A 259 3.68 -13.09 12.08
N GLN A 260 2.44 -13.51 11.88
CA GLN A 260 2.09 -14.87 11.43
C GLN A 260 2.22 -15.03 9.92
N TYR A 261 2.15 -13.93 9.17
CA TYR A 261 2.18 -13.93 7.71
C TYR A 261 3.46 -13.33 7.14
N PHE A 262 4.14 -12.46 7.91
CA PHE A 262 5.28 -11.69 7.44
C PHE A 262 6.44 -11.72 8.42
N GLY A 263 7.63 -11.90 7.87
CA GLY A 263 8.91 -11.72 8.54
C GLY A 263 9.66 -10.49 8.03
N PRO A 264 10.94 -10.35 8.39
CA PRO A 264 11.77 -9.23 7.92
C PRO A 264 12.02 -9.25 6.41
N ASP A 265 12.04 -10.44 5.79
CA ASP A 265 12.37 -10.63 4.37
C ASP A 265 11.14 -10.72 3.43
N GLY A 266 9.93 -10.54 3.99
CA GLY A 266 8.68 -10.58 3.23
C GLY A 266 7.68 -11.58 3.82
N VAL A 267 6.90 -12.21 2.94
CA VAL A 267 5.93 -13.26 3.29
C VAL A 267 6.66 -14.50 3.82
N LEU A 268 6.13 -15.11 4.89
CA LEU A 268 6.64 -16.36 5.49
C LEU A 268 6.28 -17.62 4.69
#